data_AF-A0A945DQ21-F1
#
_entry.id   AF-A0A945DQ21-F1
#
_cell.length_a   1.000
_cell.length_b   1.000
_cell.length_c   1.000
_cell.angle_alpha   90.00
_cell.angle_beta   90.00
_cell.angle_gamma   90.00
#
_symmetry.space_group_name_H-M   'P 1'
#
loop_
_entity.id
_entity.type
_entity.pdbx_description
1 polymer ?
#
loop_
_entity_poly.entity_id
_entity_poly.type
_entity_poly.pdbx_seq_one_letter_code
_entity_poly.pdbx_strand_id
1 'polypeptide(L)'
;IVGLISALGYETAIVFGHDWGAPTAWSCALHHPGKVTAVGVLSVPFSPRAAAPPLDMMKEIFKDMFFYQLYFQEPGVAEAEWETNVRVNLRKFYHIGSGAFDAGNFIAPRSPDSDLLSDIEDPGTLGDWCTECDLDFYTAEFEQSGFRGPLNYYRNHNLTWSLTEGCSEEINQPALFVAGEKDGVIMLAADALKNMPRYVTNLKVNQLIPNIGHWTQQEAPEQVNSLMIDFLNSVK
;
A
#
# COMPACT_ATOMS: atom_id res chain seq x y z
N ILE A 1 -5.01 1.68 -15.36
CA ILE A 1 -6.35 1.20 -14.93
C ILE A 1 -7.47 1.70 -15.85
N VAL A 2 -7.71 3.01 -16.00
CA VAL A 2 -8.83 3.53 -16.81
C VAL A 2 -8.88 2.99 -18.24
N GLY A 3 -7.73 2.86 -18.90
CA GLY A 3 -7.66 2.26 -20.25
C GLY A 3 -8.15 0.80 -20.32
N LEU A 4 -8.01 0.02 -19.23
CA LEU A 4 -8.48 -1.36 -19.16
C LEU A 4 -10.01 -1.44 -19.14
N ILE A 5 -10.69 -0.46 -18.54
CA ILE A 5 -12.16 -0.43 -18.47
C ILE A 5 -12.75 -0.54 -19.88
N SER A 6 -12.29 0.33 -20.78
CA SER A 6 -12.75 0.34 -22.18
C SER A 6 -12.19 -0.83 -22.99
N ALA A 7 -10.94 -1.25 -22.75
CA ALA A 7 -10.35 -2.41 -23.44
C ALA A 7 -11.08 -3.73 -23.13
N LEU A 8 -11.68 -3.86 -21.94
CA LEU A 8 -12.50 -5.01 -21.53
C LEU A 8 -13.97 -4.89 -21.97
N GLY A 9 -14.35 -3.82 -22.69
CA GLY A 9 -15.70 -3.62 -23.20
C GLY A 9 -16.70 -3.02 -22.21
N TYR A 10 -16.22 -2.45 -21.09
CA TYR A 10 -17.08 -1.79 -20.10
C TYR A 10 -17.03 -0.26 -20.23
N GLU A 11 -18.12 0.40 -19.85
CA GLU A 11 -18.17 1.87 -19.80
C GLU A 11 -17.60 2.42 -18.49
N THR A 12 -17.88 1.72 -17.39
CA THR A 12 -17.51 2.06 -16.01
C THR A 12 -16.99 0.83 -15.28
N ALA A 13 -16.31 1.04 -14.14
CA ALA A 13 -15.86 -0.03 -13.27
C ALA A 13 -15.90 0.39 -11.79
N ILE A 14 -15.91 -0.62 -10.91
CA ILE A 14 -15.56 -0.48 -9.51
C ILE A 14 -14.10 -0.88 -9.38
N VAL A 15 -13.26 -0.02 -8.78
CA VAL A 15 -11.81 -0.23 -8.71
C VAL A 15 -11.41 -0.55 -7.28
N PHE A 16 -10.71 -1.68 -7.09
CA PHE A 16 -10.10 -2.03 -5.82
C PHE A 16 -8.57 -1.89 -5.87
N GLY A 17 -7.96 -1.53 -4.74
CA GLY A 17 -6.50 -1.43 -4.63
C GLY A 17 -6.00 -1.72 -3.21
N HIS A 18 -4.80 -2.30 -3.11
CA HIS A 18 -4.07 -2.58 -1.87
C HIS A 18 -2.66 -1.99 -1.97
N ASP A 19 -2.09 -1.52 -0.86
CA ASP A 19 -0.76 -0.88 -0.80
C ASP A 19 -0.59 0.20 -1.89
N TRP A 20 0.37 0.14 -2.81
CA TRP A 20 0.48 1.11 -3.93
C TRP A 20 -0.69 1.09 -4.92
N GLY A 21 -1.45 0.01 -4.94
CA GLY A 21 -2.74 -0.06 -5.63
C GLY A 21 -3.79 0.87 -5.00
N ALA A 22 -3.71 1.16 -3.70
CA ALA A 22 -4.62 2.04 -2.99
C ALA A 22 -4.60 3.50 -3.47
N PRO A 23 -3.46 4.24 -3.44
CA PRO A 23 -3.42 5.59 -4.00
C PRO A 23 -3.75 5.58 -5.49
N THR A 24 -3.40 4.52 -6.22
CA THR A 24 -3.80 4.37 -7.63
C THR A 24 -5.33 4.27 -7.79
N ALA A 25 -6.00 3.49 -6.96
CA ALA A 25 -7.47 3.33 -6.96
C ALA A 25 -8.17 4.63 -6.54
N TRP A 26 -7.68 5.29 -5.49
CA TRP A 26 -8.13 6.61 -5.08
C TRP A 26 -8.00 7.64 -6.20
N SER A 27 -6.83 7.73 -6.86
CA SER A 27 -6.61 8.61 -8.00
C SER A 27 -7.52 8.29 -9.19
N CYS A 28 -7.82 7.02 -9.45
CA CYS A 28 -8.77 6.65 -10.50
C CYS A 28 -10.18 7.20 -10.20
N ALA A 29 -10.66 7.07 -8.96
CA ALA A 29 -11.94 7.65 -8.54
C ALA A 29 -11.93 9.18 -8.63
N LEU A 30 -10.84 9.81 -8.18
CA LEU A 30 -10.70 11.26 -8.10
C LEU A 30 -10.65 11.93 -9.49
N HIS A 31 -9.84 11.39 -10.40
CA HIS A 31 -9.59 12.01 -11.72
C HIS A 31 -10.51 11.49 -12.82
N HIS A 32 -11.20 10.37 -12.60
CA HIS A 32 -12.10 9.79 -13.59
C HIS A 32 -13.45 9.38 -12.99
N PRO A 33 -14.19 10.32 -12.36
CA PRO A 33 -15.46 10.01 -11.69
C PRO A 33 -16.55 9.51 -12.65
N GLY A 34 -16.48 9.83 -13.95
CA GLY A 34 -17.37 9.27 -14.96
C GLY A 34 -17.04 7.85 -15.41
N LYS A 35 -15.90 7.29 -14.97
CA LYS A 35 -15.44 5.93 -15.29
C LYS A 35 -15.39 5.02 -14.07
N VAL A 36 -15.15 5.57 -12.89
CA VAL A 36 -15.09 4.83 -11.63
C VAL A 36 -16.32 5.15 -10.80
N THR A 37 -17.24 4.19 -10.69
CA THR A 37 -18.54 4.37 -10.02
C THR A 37 -18.49 4.09 -8.53
N ALA A 38 -17.55 3.28 -8.08
CA ALA A 38 -17.22 3.04 -6.67
C ALA A 38 -15.75 2.64 -6.54
N VAL A 39 -15.19 2.78 -5.34
CA VAL A 39 -13.78 2.48 -5.06
C VAL A 39 -13.65 1.72 -3.75
N GLY A 40 -12.81 0.70 -3.70
CA GLY A 40 -12.52 -0.03 -2.46
C GLY A 40 -11.02 -0.13 -2.24
N VAL A 41 -10.58 0.10 -1.02
CA VAL A 41 -9.15 0.22 -0.75
C VAL A 41 -8.76 -0.56 0.50
N LEU A 42 -7.62 -1.23 0.39
CA LEU A 42 -6.99 -1.96 1.48
C LEU A 42 -5.69 -1.27 1.92
N SER A 43 -5.42 -1.26 3.23
CA SER A 43 -4.20 -0.70 3.86
C SER A 43 -4.07 0.83 3.83
N VAL A 44 -3.89 1.46 2.66
CA VAL A 44 -3.50 2.88 2.61
C VAL A 44 -4.71 3.82 2.58
N PRO A 45 -4.99 4.60 3.65
CA PRO A 45 -6.14 5.50 3.67
C PRO A 45 -5.96 6.64 2.66
N PHE A 46 -7.07 7.20 2.20
CA PHE A 46 -7.01 8.41 1.38
C PHE A 46 -6.40 9.56 2.19
N SER A 47 -5.49 10.30 1.56
CA SER A 47 -4.94 11.54 2.09
C SER A 47 -5.11 12.64 1.03
N PRO A 48 -5.50 13.86 1.43
CA PRO A 48 -5.45 15.01 0.53
C PRO A 48 -4.01 15.33 0.13
N ARG A 49 -3.83 16.21 -0.85
CA ARG A 49 -2.50 16.62 -1.29
C ARG A 49 -1.71 17.21 -0.12
N ALA A 50 -0.47 16.78 0.06
CA ALA A 50 0.42 17.30 1.10
C ALA A 50 0.70 18.80 0.88
N ALA A 51 0.93 19.54 1.97
CA ALA A 51 1.22 20.97 1.92
C ALA A 51 2.58 21.31 1.26
N ALA A 52 3.51 20.35 1.25
CA ALA A 52 4.83 20.45 0.64
C ALA A 52 5.18 19.12 -0.06
N PRO A 53 6.24 19.06 -0.89
CA PRO A 53 6.65 17.82 -1.54
C PRO A 53 6.88 16.69 -0.53
N PRO A 54 6.24 15.50 -0.68
CA PRO A 54 6.24 14.47 0.35
C PRO A 54 7.63 13.96 0.74
N LEU A 55 8.54 13.78 -0.22
CA LEU A 55 9.89 13.31 0.08
C LEU A 55 10.68 14.34 0.88
N ASP A 56 10.43 15.62 0.65
CA ASP A 56 11.13 16.70 1.37
C ASP A 56 10.63 16.74 2.82
N MET A 57 9.32 16.56 3.03
CA MET A 57 8.76 16.38 4.38
C MET A 57 9.32 15.14 5.08
N MET A 58 9.41 14.00 4.38
CA MET A 58 9.98 12.77 4.94
C MET A 58 11.45 12.93 5.33
N LYS A 59 12.27 13.60 4.50
CA LYS A 59 13.69 13.88 4.80
C LYS A 59 13.86 14.69 6.08
N GLU A 60 12.96 15.64 6.34
CA GLU A 60 12.99 16.42 7.58
C GLU A 60 12.48 15.63 8.78
N ILE A 61 11.39 14.86 8.63
CA ILE A 61 10.82 14.04 9.72
C ILE A 61 11.79 12.94 10.15
N PHE A 62 12.42 12.27 9.18
CA PHE A 62 13.36 11.17 9.42
C PHE A 62 14.82 11.61 9.29
N LYS A 63 15.10 12.89 9.56
CA LYS A 63 16.46 13.40 9.56
C LYS A 63 17.32 12.60 10.53
N ASP A 64 18.50 12.20 10.06
CA ASP A 64 19.46 11.38 10.82
C ASP A 64 18.90 10.02 11.29
N MET A 65 17.84 9.51 10.64
CA MET A 65 17.22 8.21 10.90
C MET A 65 16.93 7.48 9.59
N PHE A 66 16.92 6.15 9.63
CA PHE A 66 16.49 5.36 8.49
C PHE A 66 14.97 5.44 8.31
N PHE A 67 14.54 5.58 7.05
CA PHE A 67 13.16 5.38 6.63
C PHE A 67 13.14 4.71 5.26
N TYR A 68 12.39 3.61 5.15
CA TYR A 68 12.45 2.73 3.97
C TYR A 68 12.11 3.45 2.65
N GLN A 69 11.15 4.39 2.66
CA GLN A 69 10.81 5.13 1.43
C GLN A 69 11.93 6.08 0.98
N LEU A 70 12.74 6.61 1.92
CA LEU A 70 13.93 7.39 1.59
C LEU A 70 15.05 6.48 1.09
N TYR A 71 15.21 5.31 1.70
CA TYR A 71 16.18 4.29 1.27
C TYR A 71 15.93 3.82 -0.18
N PHE A 72 14.67 3.72 -0.60
CA PHE A 72 14.29 3.34 -1.98
C PHE A 72 14.61 4.39 -3.06
N GLN A 73 14.98 5.61 -2.68
CA GLN A 73 15.13 6.72 -3.63
C GLN A 73 16.34 6.56 -4.56
N GLU A 74 17.49 6.11 -4.04
CA GLU A 74 18.71 6.00 -4.84
C GLU A 74 18.62 4.77 -5.77
N PRO A 75 18.64 4.96 -7.11
CA PRO A 75 18.51 3.84 -8.04
C PRO A 75 19.67 2.85 -7.93
N GLY A 76 19.36 1.57 -7.72
CA GLY A 76 20.32 0.48 -7.64
C GLY A 76 20.74 0.10 -6.22
N VAL A 77 20.48 0.95 -5.21
CA VAL A 77 20.84 0.63 -3.81
C VAL A 77 19.92 -0.42 -3.23
N ALA A 78 18.61 -0.13 -3.19
CA ALA A 78 17.63 -1.09 -2.70
C ALA A 78 17.57 -2.32 -3.61
N GLU A 79 17.59 -2.15 -4.94
CA GLU A 79 17.65 -3.27 -5.88
C GLU A 79 18.80 -4.25 -5.53
N ALA A 80 20.00 -3.74 -5.25
CA ALA A 80 21.14 -4.58 -4.91
C ALA A 80 20.94 -5.37 -3.61
N GLU A 81 20.29 -4.79 -2.58
CA GLU A 81 19.93 -5.51 -1.36
C GLU A 81 18.92 -6.62 -1.68
N TRP A 82 17.80 -6.26 -2.30
CA TRP A 82 16.69 -7.16 -2.59
C TRP A 82 17.10 -8.35 -3.46
N GLU A 83 17.94 -8.11 -4.48
CA GLU A 83 18.33 -9.11 -5.47
C GLU A 83 19.47 -10.03 -5.00
N THR A 84 20.05 -9.82 -3.82
CA THR A 84 21.03 -10.76 -3.23
C THR A 84 20.44 -12.15 -2.96
N ASN A 85 19.17 -12.19 -2.51
CA ASN A 85 18.41 -13.42 -2.28
C ASN A 85 16.91 -13.10 -2.30
N VAL A 86 16.33 -13.07 -3.50
CA VAL A 86 14.94 -12.63 -3.75
C VAL A 86 13.96 -13.36 -2.83
N ARG A 87 14.05 -14.69 -2.73
CA ARG A 87 13.12 -15.49 -1.92
C ARG A 87 13.18 -15.11 -0.43
N VAL A 88 14.37 -15.09 0.15
CA VAL A 88 14.56 -14.78 1.58
C VAL A 88 14.15 -13.34 1.87
N ASN A 89 14.50 -12.41 0.98
CA ASN A 89 14.20 -10.99 1.15
C ASN A 89 12.70 -10.71 1.03
N LEU A 90 11.99 -11.36 0.10
CA LEU A 90 10.53 -11.32 0.04
C LEU A 90 9.91 -11.89 1.31
N ARG A 91 10.40 -13.04 1.82
CA ARG A 91 9.89 -13.62 3.06
C ARG A 91 10.09 -12.69 4.26
N LYS A 92 11.28 -12.12 4.42
CA LYS A 92 11.56 -11.12 5.46
C LYS A 92 10.63 -9.91 5.34
N PHE A 93 10.46 -9.38 4.14
CA PHE A 93 9.59 -8.23 3.92
C PHE A 93 8.11 -8.52 4.18
N TYR A 94 7.63 -9.68 3.74
CA TYR A 94 6.27 -10.13 4.04
C TYR A 94 6.08 -10.33 5.53
N HIS A 95 7.09 -10.83 6.23
CA HIS A 95 7.04 -10.99 7.67
C HIS A 95 6.93 -9.65 8.40
N ILE A 96 7.80 -8.66 8.10
CA ILE A 96 7.75 -7.35 8.80
C ILE A 96 6.42 -6.61 8.58
N GLY A 97 5.73 -6.88 7.47
CA GLY A 97 4.40 -6.34 7.20
C GLY A 97 3.26 -7.13 7.84
N SER A 98 3.48 -8.38 8.25
CA SER A 98 2.42 -9.28 8.72
C SER A 98 1.95 -8.99 10.15
N GLY A 99 0.75 -9.47 10.50
CA GLY A 99 0.20 -9.35 11.86
C GLY A 99 0.93 -10.19 12.92
N ALA A 100 1.82 -11.08 12.48
CA ALA A 100 2.71 -11.85 13.35
C ALA A 100 3.93 -11.04 13.81
N PHE A 101 4.30 -9.97 13.08
CA PHE A 101 5.39 -9.09 13.47
C PHE A 101 4.89 -8.01 14.44
N ASP A 102 5.73 -7.65 15.41
CA ASP A 102 5.43 -6.53 16.30
C ASP A 102 5.61 -5.22 15.53
N ALA A 103 4.51 -4.60 15.14
CA ALA A 103 4.51 -3.35 14.40
C ALA A 103 5.22 -2.20 15.13
N GLY A 104 5.40 -2.28 16.46
CA GLY A 104 6.26 -1.36 17.21
C GLY A 104 7.73 -1.40 16.78
N ASN A 105 8.22 -2.56 16.34
CA ASN A 105 9.58 -2.71 15.80
C ASN A 105 9.69 -2.14 14.38
N PHE A 106 8.60 -2.10 13.61
CA PHE A 106 8.60 -1.52 12.26
C PHE A 106 8.83 0.00 12.29
N ILE A 107 8.29 0.68 13.31
CA ILE A 107 8.43 2.14 13.48
C ILE A 107 9.56 2.53 14.45
N ALA A 108 10.33 1.57 14.94
CA ALA A 108 11.43 1.85 15.84
C ALA A 108 12.52 2.66 15.12
N PRO A 109 13.12 3.69 15.76
CA PRO A 109 14.20 4.44 15.17
C PRO A 109 15.39 3.54 14.84
N ARG A 110 15.88 3.64 13.60
CA ARG A 110 17.05 2.91 13.10
C ARG A 110 18.14 3.88 12.65
N SER A 111 19.39 3.44 12.71
CA SER A 111 20.56 4.22 12.26
C SER A 111 20.37 4.67 10.81
N PRO A 112 20.78 5.89 10.41
CA PRO A 112 20.65 6.35 9.02
C PRO A 112 21.45 5.49 8.02
N ASP A 113 22.47 4.77 8.49
CA ASP A 113 23.28 3.84 7.68
C ASP A 113 22.66 2.43 7.56
N SER A 114 21.44 2.22 8.09
CA SER A 114 20.73 0.93 7.99
C SER A 114 20.21 0.68 6.58
N ASP A 115 19.97 -0.59 6.25
CA ASP A 115 19.20 -1.02 5.09
C ASP A 115 17.83 -1.57 5.53
N LEU A 116 17.03 -2.14 4.62
CA LEU A 116 15.69 -2.59 5.00
C LEU A 116 15.69 -3.96 5.67
N LEU A 117 16.53 -4.89 5.22
CA LEU A 117 16.35 -6.34 5.42
C LEU A 117 17.53 -7.04 6.11
N SER A 118 18.73 -6.44 6.20
CA SER A 118 19.89 -7.14 6.78
C SER A 118 19.70 -7.49 8.25
N ASP A 119 19.11 -6.58 9.04
CA ASP A 119 18.85 -6.80 10.47
C ASP A 119 17.57 -7.61 10.74
N ILE A 120 16.80 -7.92 9.70
CA ILE A 120 15.56 -8.68 9.84
C ILE A 120 15.90 -10.16 9.91
N GLU A 121 15.55 -10.82 11.02
CA GLU A 121 15.64 -12.27 11.15
C GLU A 121 14.69 -12.94 10.16
N ASP A 122 15.20 -13.97 9.48
CA ASP A 122 14.39 -14.76 8.56
C ASP A 122 13.44 -15.66 9.36
N PRO A 123 12.11 -15.50 9.26
CA PRO A 123 11.17 -16.29 10.04
C PRO A 123 11.11 -17.76 9.62
N GLY A 124 11.75 -18.14 8.50
CA GLY A 124 11.74 -19.49 7.95
C GLY A 124 10.43 -19.89 7.26
N THR A 125 9.28 -19.42 7.74
CA THR A 125 7.96 -19.58 7.11
C THR A 125 7.07 -18.37 7.42
N LEU A 126 6.12 -18.05 6.55
CA LEU A 126 5.11 -17.01 6.79
C LEU A 126 3.85 -17.57 7.47
N GLY A 127 3.70 -18.89 7.56
CA GLY A 127 2.52 -19.55 8.09
C GLY A 127 1.42 -19.72 7.04
N ASP A 128 0.19 -20.00 7.50
CA ASP A 128 -0.88 -20.49 6.63
C ASP A 128 -1.41 -19.45 5.62
N TRP A 129 -1.18 -18.15 5.86
CA TRP A 129 -1.67 -17.07 5.00
C TRP A 129 -0.79 -16.80 3.77
N CYS A 130 0.45 -17.31 3.76
CA CYS A 130 1.35 -17.27 2.60
C CYS A 130 2.18 -18.55 2.59
N THR A 131 1.73 -19.51 1.79
CA THR A 131 2.37 -20.82 1.68
C THR A 131 3.70 -20.74 0.93
N GLU A 132 4.52 -21.79 1.02
CA GLU A 132 5.77 -21.86 0.25
C GLU A 132 5.54 -21.76 -1.27
N CYS A 133 4.40 -22.26 -1.76
CA CYS A 133 3.98 -22.14 -3.16
C CYS A 133 3.64 -20.69 -3.54
N ASP A 134 2.97 -19.95 -2.64
CA ASP A 134 2.68 -18.53 -2.87
C ASP A 134 4.00 -17.74 -2.92
N LEU A 135 4.92 -18.00 -1.99
CA LEU A 135 6.24 -17.38 -1.98
C LEU A 135 7.07 -17.78 -3.21
N ASP A 136 6.99 -19.03 -3.67
CA ASP A 136 7.63 -19.49 -4.93
C ASP A 136 7.11 -18.70 -6.14
N PHE A 137 5.79 -18.49 -6.22
CA PHE A 137 5.20 -17.70 -7.29
C PHE A 137 5.76 -16.27 -7.30
N TYR A 138 5.70 -15.55 -6.16
CA TYR A 138 6.24 -14.19 -6.09
C TYR A 138 7.73 -14.14 -6.36
N THR A 139 8.51 -15.09 -5.83
CA THR A 139 9.95 -15.18 -6.09
C THR A 139 10.23 -15.28 -7.58
N ALA A 140 9.54 -16.19 -8.30
CA ALA A 140 9.76 -16.39 -9.73
C ALA A 140 9.38 -15.15 -10.58
N GLU A 141 8.35 -14.40 -10.18
CA GLU A 141 7.97 -13.16 -10.86
C GLU A 141 9.03 -12.06 -10.64
N PHE A 142 9.50 -11.88 -9.40
CA PHE A 142 10.51 -10.87 -9.08
C PHE A 142 11.90 -11.21 -9.58
N GLU A 143 12.28 -12.49 -9.68
CA GLU A 143 13.52 -12.92 -10.33
C GLU A 143 13.52 -12.59 -11.82
N GLN A 144 12.34 -12.61 -12.48
CA GLN A 144 12.20 -12.23 -13.87
C GLN A 144 12.12 -10.72 -14.08
N SER A 145 11.40 -9.99 -13.23
CA SER A 145 11.16 -8.55 -13.41
C SER A 145 12.22 -7.65 -12.78
N GLY A 146 12.91 -8.13 -11.74
CA GLY A 146 13.66 -7.31 -10.79
C GLY A 146 12.76 -6.38 -9.97
N PHE A 147 13.38 -5.58 -9.08
CA PHE A 147 12.65 -4.70 -8.15
C PHE A 147 12.55 -3.24 -8.61
N ARG A 148 13.30 -2.86 -9.66
CA ARG A 148 13.37 -1.46 -10.12
C ARG A 148 12.01 -0.88 -10.49
N GLY A 149 11.18 -1.64 -11.19
CA GLY A 149 9.85 -1.19 -11.63
C GLY A 149 8.96 -0.80 -10.45
N PRO A 150 8.72 -1.72 -9.50
CA PRO A 150 7.98 -1.42 -8.27
C PRO A 150 8.60 -0.29 -7.44
N LEU A 151 9.93 -0.28 -7.23
CA LEU A 151 10.60 0.76 -6.45
C LEU A 151 10.47 2.16 -7.07
N ASN A 152 10.32 2.26 -8.39
CA ASN A 152 10.09 3.54 -9.05
C ASN A 152 8.77 4.21 -8.64
N TYR A 153 7.78 3.50 -8.08
CA TYR A 153 6.58 4.15 -7.51
C TYR A 153 6.96 5.11 -6.37
N TYR A 154 7.81 4.65 -5.45
CA TYR A 154 8.34 5.48 -4.35
C TYR A 154 9.19 6.65 -4.87
N ARG A 155 9.94 6.45 -5.95
CA ARG A 155 10.77 7.51 -6.56
C ARG A 155 9.96 8.64 -7.20
N ASN A 156 8.65 8.43 -7.36
CA ASN A 156 7.74 9.38 -7.99
C ASN A 156 6.85 10.15 -7.00
N HIS A 157 7.07 10.09 -5.69
CA HIS A 157 6.27 10.84 -4.71
C HIS A 157 6.21 12.35 -5.03
N ASN A 158 7.37 13.01 -5.19
CA ASN A 158 7.40 14.45 -5.50
C ASN A 158 6.88 14.77 -6.91
N LEU A 159 7.14 13.91 -7.89
CA LEU A 159 6.58 14.09 -9.25
C LEU A 159 5.05 14.00 -9.21
N THR A 160 4.50 12.97 -8.56
CA THR A 160 3.05 12.79 -8.38
C THR A 160 2.44 14.02 -7.72
N TRP A 161 3.04 14.49 -6.62
CA TRP A 161 2.60 15.70 -5.92
C TRP A 161 2.58 16.94 -6.83
N SER A 162 3.57 17.10 -7.71
CA SER A 162 3.61 18.21 -8.67
C SER A 162 2.54 18.09 -9.75
N LEU A 163 2.28 16.87 -10.23
CA LEU A 163 1.30 16.61 -11.29
C LEU A 163 -0.14 16.71 -10.81
N THR A 164 -0.39 16.57 -9.50
CA THR A 164 -1.74 16.66 -8.91
C THR A 164 -2.05 18.03 -8.32
N GLU A 165 -1.25 19.06 -8.64
CA GLU A 165 -1.56 20.44 -8.24
C GLU A 165 -2.90 20.89 -8.83
N GLY A 166 -3.76 21.48 -7.99
CA GLY A 166 -5.08 21.97 -8.40
C GLY A 166 -6.12 20.88 -8.73
N CYS A 167 -5.78 19.60 -8.56
CA CYS A 167 -6.76 18.52 -8.68
C CYS A 167 -7.80 18.56 -7.54
N SER A 168 -8.95 17.95 -7.76
CA SER A 168 -9.91 17.69 -6.68
C SER A 168 -9.25 16.87 -5.58
N GLU A 169 -9.69 17.06 -4.34
CA GLU A 169 -9.24 16.30 -3.16
C GLU A 169 -10.41 15.56 -2.48
N GLU A 170 -11.59 15.55 -3.12
CA GLU A 170 -12.81 14.97 -2.56
C GLU A 170 -13.29 13.79 -3.41
N ILE A 171 -13.56 12.67 -2.75
CA ILE A 171 -14.13 11.46 -3.34
C ILE A 171 -15.58 11.35 -2.90
N ASN A 172 -16.50 11.44 -3.88
CA ASN A 172 -17.94 11.44 -3.64
C ASN A 172 -18.60 10.09 -3.99
N GLN A 173 -17.87 9.22 -4.68
CA GLN A 173 -18.31 7.86 -4.99
C GLN A 173 -18.39 7.01 -3.73
N PRO A 174 -19.29 6.01 -3.69
CA PRO A 174 -19.27 5.01 -2.64
C PRO A 174 -17.86 4.42 -2.48
N ALA A 175 -17.37 4.46 -1.24
CA ALA A 175 -16.03 4.01 -0.92
C ALA A 175 -16.02 2.94 0.17
N LEU A 176 -15.09 1.98 0.04
CA LEU A 176 -14.74 1.02 1.08
C LEU A 176 -13.28 1.24 1.49
N PHE A 177 -13.04 1.22 2.79
CA PHE A 177 -11.70 1.13 3.37
C PHE A 177 -11.64 0.01 4.39
N VAL A 178 -10.66 -0.89 4.24
CA VAL A 178 -10.39 -1.99 5.17
C VAL A 178 -8.88 -2.11 5.35
N ALA A 179 -8.38 -2.32 6.57
CA ALA A 179 -6.96 -2.60 6.79
C ALA A 179 -6.76 -3.56 7.97
N GLY A 180 -5.55 -4.07 8.13
CA GLY A 180 -5.18 -4.78 9.35
C GLY A 180 -4.99 -3.82 10.52
N GLU A 181 -5.44 -4.23 11.71
CA GLU A 181 -5.22 -3.48 12.96
C GLU A 181 -3.72 -3.30 13.25
N LYS A 182 -2.89 -4.28 12.87
CA LYS A 182 -1.43 -4.27 13.08
C LYS A 182 -0.64 -3.80 11.86
N ASP A 183 -1.30 -3.24 10.85
CA ASP A 183 -0.62 -2.73 9.66
C ASP A 183 0.26 -1.51 10.02
N GLY A 184 1.57 -1.62 9.81
CA GLY A 184 2.52 -0.55 10.07
C GLY A 184 2.23 0.74 9.28
N VAL A 185 1.60 0.64 8.11
CA VAL A 185 1.16 1.81 7.34
C VAL A 185 0.05 2.57 8.06
N ILE A 186 -0.91 1.86 8.67
CA ILE A 186 -1.99 2.48 9.45
C ILE A 186 -1.44 3.24 10.65
N MET A 187 -0.42 2.70 11.32
CA MET A 187 0.24 3.38 12.44
C MET A 187 0.88 4.69 12.00
N LEU A 188 1.57 4.70 10.85
CA LEU A 188 2.17 5.91 10.27
C LEU A 188 1.12 6.89 9.72
N ALA A 189 -0.03 6.38 9.27
CA ALA A 189 -1.09 7.13 8.62
C ALA A 189 -2.32 7.38 9.54
N ALA A 190 -2.16 7.31 10.86
CA ALA A 190 -3.26 7.40 11.82
C ALA A 190 -4.09 8.69 11.65
N ASP A 191 -3.42 9.82 11.41
CA ASP A 191 -4.09 11.10 11.15
C ASP A 191 -4.84 11.10 9.81
N ALA A 192 -4.29 10.47 8.76
CA ALA A 192 -4.97 10.32 7.48
C ALA A 192 -6.23 9.46 7.63
N LEU A 193 -6.15 8.31 8.31
CA LEU A 193 -7.29 7.44 8.58
C LEU A 193 -8.40 8.18 9.34
N LYS A 194 -8.03 8.94 10.38
CA LYS A 194 -8.97 9.73 11.18
C LYS A 194 -9.65 10.84 10.37
N ASN A 195 -8.92 11.48 9.46
CA ASN A 195 -9.42 12.61 8.67
C ASN A 195 -10.07 12.18 7.34
N MET A 196 -9.84 10.94 6.88
CA MET A 196 -10.33 10.43 5.60
C MET A 196 -11.83 10.67 5.36
N PRO A 197 -12.76 10.49 6.34
CA PRO A 197 -14.18 10.76 6.12
C PRO A 197 -14.53 12.22 5.77
N ARG A 198 -13.61 13.17 5.98
CA ARG A 198 -13.80 14.58 5.56
C ARG A 198 -13.67 14.75 4.05
N TYR A 199 -12.87 13.91 3.41
CA TYR A 199 -12.56 13.97 1.98
C TYR A 199 -13.28 12.87 1.19
N VAL A 200 -13.49 11.71 1.80
CA VAL A 200 -14.25 10.59 1.24
C VAL A 200 -15.67 10.66 1.79
N THR A 201 -16.50 11.48 1.17
CA THR A 201 -17.81 11.91 1.71
C THR A 201 -18.87 10.80 1.69
N ASN A 202 -18.65 9.75 0.89
CA ASN A 202 -19.53 8.59 0.77
C ASN A 202 -18.82 7.28 1.17
N LEU A 203 -18.08 7.33 2.28
CA LEU A 203 -17.43 6.18 2.88
C LEU A 203 -18.47 5.22 3.50
N LYS A 204 -18.70 4.07 2.85
CA LYS A 204 -19.67 3.05 3.27
C LYS A 204 -19.09 2.08 4.29
N VAL A 205 -17.82 1.74 4.14
CA VAL A 205 -17.09 0.80 5.00
C VAL A 205 -15.79 1.44 5.44
N ASN A 206 -15.50 1.39 6.74
CA ASN A 206 -14.26 1.84 7.34
C ASN A 206 -13.93 0.92 8.50
N GLN A 207 -13.12 -0.12 8.26
CA GLN A 207 -12.87 -1.17 9.25
C GLN A 207 -11.40 -1.54 9.38
N LEU A 208 -11.00 -1.86 10.61
CA LEU A 208 -9.74 -2.50 10.91
C LEU A 208 -10.02 -3.95 11.32
N ILE A 209 -9.35 -4.90 10.68
CA ILE A 209 -9.46 -6.32 10.99
C ILE A 209 -8.46 -6.66 12.11
N PRO A 210 -8.91 -7.20 13.25
CA PRO A 210 -8.03 -7.51 14.38
C PRO A 210 -6.94 -8.52 14.04
N ASN A 211 -5.78 -8.38 14.69
CA ASN A 211 -4.66 -9.33 14.66
C ASN A 211 -3.91 -9.54 13.34
N ILE A 212 -4.39 -9.00 12.21
CA ILE A 212 -3.68 -9.08 10.93
C ILE A 212 -2.90 -7.80 10.64
N GLY A 213 -1.91 -7.91 9.77
CA GLY A 213 -1.06 -6.81 9.33
C GLY A 213 -1.43 -6.29 7.94
N HIS A 214 -0.39 -5.92 7.23
CA HIS A 214 -0.40 -5.21 5.97
C HIS A 214 -0.98 -6.03 4.81
N TRP A 215 -0.82 -7.36 4.81
CA TRP A 215 -1.26 -8.21 3.70
C TRP A 215 -2.73 -8.59 3.86
N THR A 216 -3.58 -7.59 4.06
CA THR A 216 -4.97 -7.72 4.54
C THR A 216 -5.78 -8.79 3.81
N GLN A 217 -5.72 -8.81 2.48
CA GLN A 217 -6.43 -9.79 1.64
C GLN A 217 -5.86 -11.21 1.67
N GLN A 218 -4.61 -11.38 2.08
CA GLN A 218 -3.97 -12.70 2.23
C GLN A 218 -4.07 -13.21 3.67
N GLU A 219 -3.96 -12.32 4.67
CA GLU A 219 -4.04 -12.67 6.10
C GLU A 219 -5.46 -12.93 6.60
N ALA A 220 -6.49 -12.31 5.99
CA ALA A 220 -7.90 -12.56 6.33
C ALA A 220 -8.81 -12.61 5.09
N PRO A 221 -8.57 -13.55 4.16
CA PRO A 221 -9.25 -13.57 2.87
C PRO A 221 -10.77 -13.70 3.00
N GLU A 222 -11.29 -14.50 3.93
CA GLU A 222 -12.73 -14.68 4.13
C GLU A 222 -13.41 -13.40 4.63
N GLN A 223 -12.78 -12.70 5.57
CA GLN A 223 -13.33 -11.47 6.14
C GLN A 223 -13.28 -10.33 5.11
N VAL A 224 -12.17 -10.20 4.39
CA VAL A 224 -12.04 -9.23 3.29
C VAL A 224 -13.06 -9.51 2.19
N ASN A 225 -13.22 -10.77 1.78
CA ASN A 225 -14.23 -11.16 0.78
C ASN A 225 -15.64 -10.82 1.24
N SER A 226 -16.00 -11.10 2.50
CA SER A 226 -17.31 -10.76 3.05
C SER A 226 -17.57 -9.26 2.96
N LEU A 227 -16.63 -8.44 3.45
CA LEU A 227 -16.75 -6.97 3.42
C LEU A 227 -16.85 -6.42 2.00
N MET A 228 -16.04 -6.95 1.07
CA MET A 228 -16.07 -6.55 -0.34
C MET A 228 -17.39 -6.94 -1.01
N ILE A 229 -17.90 -8.15 -0.78
CA ILE A 229 -19.17 -8.62 -1.35
C ILE A 229 -20.34 -7.79 -0.81
N ASP A 230 -20.38 -7.53 0.49
CA ASP A 230 -21.41 -6.70 1.11
C ASP A 230 -21.40 -5.27 0.55
N PHE A 231 -20.20 -4.68 0.40
CA PHE A 231 -20.04 -3.38 -0.23
C PHE A 231 -20.52 -3.38 -1.68
N LEU A 232 -20.11 -4.37 -2.48
CA LEU A 232 -20.54 -4.53 -3.86
C LEU A 232 -22.07 -4.67 -3.99
N ASN A 233 -22.72 -5.35 -3.06
CA ASN A 233 -24.18 -5.47 -3.05
C ASN A 233 -24.89 -4.15 -2.67
N SER A 234 -24.20 -3.26 -1.95
CA SER A 234 -24.75 -1.96 -1.55
C SER A 234 -24.63 -0.85 -2.62
N VAL A 235 -23.81 -1.08 -3.65
CA VAL A 235 -23.46 -0.07 -4.68
C VAL A 235 -23.80 -0.50 -6.11
N LYS A 236 -24.38 -1.70 -6.27
CA LYS A 236 -24.94 -2.19 -7.53
C LYS A 236 -26.31 -1.61 -7.80
#